data_AF-A0A8J7CX29-F1
#
_entry.id   AF-A0A8J7CX29-F1
#
_cell.length_a   1.000
_cell.length_b   1.000
_cell.length_c   1.000
_cell.angle_alpha   90.00
_cell.angle_beta   90.00
_cell.angle_gamma   90.00
#
_symmetry.space_group_name_H-M   'P 1'
#
loop_
_entity.id
_entity.type
_entity.pdbx_description
1 polymer ?
#
loop_
_entity_poly.entity_id
_entity_poly.type
_entity_poly.pdbx_seq_one_letter_code
_entity_poly.pdbx_strand_id
1 'polypeptide(L)'
;MAINEFPIGQRLIGVSTISDVEYDGDELCLDEVNLYLEDTEQKITVVTLLPIADTDEIKVIIEEAIKKNNQVSAKSYNLLYTSLPLYVKLMSVWVCENVQGYQDQVIFAFESLHPTITFLAEGSVIKVFMHEQVYKKENELTKAIIEATEDLVMEMKNASMNLTEVAENSPNQSKIVE
;
A
#
# COMPACT_ATOMS: atom_id res chain seq x y z
N MET A 1 10.54 1.86 31.00
CA MET A 1 9.98 1.55 29.68
C MET A 1 8.68 2.32 29.59
N ALA A 2 8.66 3.46 28.92
CA ALA A 2 7.41 4.18 28.68
C ALA A 2 6.62 3.31 27.71
N ILE A 3 5.47 2.78 28.17
CA ILE A 3 4.55 2.10 27.27
C ILE A 3 3.92 3.22 26.46
N ASN A 4 4.24 3.30 25.18
CA ASN A 4 3.56 4.21 24.27
C ASN A 4 2.10 3.75 24.19
N GLU A 5 1.19 4.46 24.84
CA GLU A 5 -0.25 4.18 24.80
C GLU A 5 -0.83 4.72 23.49
N PHE A 6 -0.62 3.98 22.39
CA PHE A 6 -1.16 4.35 21.11
C PHE A 6 -2.70 4.45 21.16
N PRO A 7 -3.30 5.41 20.44
CA PRO A 7 -4.75 5.64 20.42
C PRO A 7 -5.50 4.58 19.58
N ILE A 8 -5.36 3.31 19.95
CA ILE A 8 -6.05 2.20 19.31
C ILE A 8 -7.56 2.45 19.36
N GLY A 9 -8.18 2.31 18.21
CA GLY A 9 -9.60 2.48 18.01
C GLY A 9 -10.06 3.89 17.67
N GLN A 10 -9.16 4.87 17.65
CA GLN A 10 -9.46 6.20 17.14
C GLN A 10 -9.36 6.25 15.60
N ARG A 11 -10.06 7.21 14.99
CA ARG A 11 -10.11 7.38 13.52
C ARG A 11 -9.01 8.30 13.05
N LEU A 12 -8.26 7.92 12.03
CA LEU A 12 -7.30 8.80 11.38
C LEU A 12 -8.03 9.92 10.64
N ILE A 13 -7.93 11.16 11.11
CA ILE A 13 -8.60 12.32 10.49
C ILE A 13 -7.66 13.20 9.68
N GLY A 14 -6.35 13.00 9.81
CA GLY A 14 -5.35 13.73 9.06
C GLY A 14 -3.96 13.19 9.28
N VAL A 15 -3.07 13.55 8.35
CA VAL A 15 -1.63 13.28 8.44
C VAL A 15 -0.92 14.56 8.00
N SER A 16 0.14 14.93 8.71
CA SER A 16 1.08 15.96 8.26
C SER A 16 2.50 15.41 8.27
N THR A 17 3.31 15.90 7.34
CA THR A 17 4.69 15.46 7.16
C THR A 17 5.59 16.66 6.91
N ILE A 18 6.82 16.58 7.41
CA ILE A 18 7.92 17.47 7.04
C ILE A 18 8.93 16.62 6.27
N SER A 19 9.20 16.97 5.02
CA SER A 19 10.19 16.29 4.19
C SER A 19 11.59 16.79 4.53
N ASP A 20 12.57 15.90 4.47
CA ASP A 20 13.98 16.29 4.49
C ASP A 20 14.28 17.14 3.25
N VAL A 21 14.73 18.37 3.47
CA VAL A 21 15.01 19.35 2.42
C VAL A 21 16.37 19.10 1.74
N GLU A 22 17.26 18.36 2.40
CA GLU A 22 18.61 18.08 1.92
C GLU A 22 18.68 16.78 1.10
N TYR A 23 17.64 15.95 1.15
CA TYR A 23 17.55 14.69 0.40
C TYR A 23 17.07 14.91 -1.05
N ASP A 24 17.90 14.55 -2.03
CA ASP A 24 17.65 14.72 -3.48
C ASP A 24 17.39 13.38 -4.21
N GLY A 25 17.00 12.34 -3.47
CA GLY A 25 16.67 11.02 -4.03
C GLY A 25 15.18 10.85 -4.36
N ASP A 26 14.84 9.72 -4.99
CA ASP A 26 13.45 9.37 -5.37
C ASP A 26 12.60 8.84 -4.18
N GLU A 27 13.24 8.53 -3.05
CA GLU A 27 12.59 8.01 -1.85
C GLU A 27 11.94 9.14 -1.02
N LEU A 28 10.82 8.84 -0.39
CA LEU A 28 10.19 9.76 0.55
C LEU A 28 10.91 9.71 1.91
N CYS A 29 11.81 10.66 2.14
CA CYS A 29 12.52 10.87 3.40
C CYS A 29 11.87 12.01 4.20
N LEU A 30 11.52 11.74 5.45
CA LEU A 30 10.75 12.66 6.30
C LEU A 30 11.49 12.97 7.62
N ASP A 31 11.55 14.24 7.99
CA ASP A 31 12.04 14.71 9.28
C ASP A 31 10.99 14.55 10.39
N GLU A 32 9.71 14.58 10.02
CA GLU A 32 8.60 14.51 10.97
C GLU A 32 7.36 13.92 10.32
N VAL A 33 6.66 13.06 11.06
CA VAL A 33 5.32 12.56 10.71
C VAL A 33 4.38 12.78 11.87
N ASN A 34 3.24 13.44 11.64
CA ASN A 34 2.16 13.53 12.62
C ASN A 34 0.90 12.84 12.10
N LEU A 35 0.34 11.97 12.91
CA LEU A 35 -0.98 11.38 12.69
C LEU A 35 -1.99 12.00 13.66
N TYR A 36 -3.09 12.50 13.13
CA TYR A 36 -4.18 13.07 13.91
C TYR A 36 -5.30 12.03 14.03
N LEU A 37 -5.57 11.58 15.25
CA LEU A 37 -6.59 10.57 15.52
C LEU A 37 -7.73 11.15 16.35
N GLU A 38 -8.97 10.89 15.94
CA GLU A 38 -10.18 11.38 16.60
C GLU A 38 -10.93 10.22 17.29
N ASP A 39 -11.25 10.41 18.57
CA ASP A 39 -12.08 9.47 19.33
C ASP A 39 -13.59 9.71 19.11
N THR A 40 -14.44 8.89 19.75
CA THR A 40 -15.90 9.02 19.68
C THR A 40 -16.44 10.29 20.33
N GLU A 41 -15.67 10.94 21.20
CA GLU A 41 -16.01 12.19 21.88
C GLU A 41 -15.46 13.43 21.17
N GLN A 42 -14.94 13.28 19.94
CA GLN A 42 -14.32 14.34 19.13
C GLN A 42 -13.08 14.96 19.77
N LYS A 43 -12.34 14.19 20.58
CA LYS A 43 -11.01 14.58 21.05
C LYS A 43 -9.98 14.12 20.04
N ILE A 44 -8.96 14.96 19.82
CA ILE A 44 -7.88 14.69 18.87
C ILE A 44 -6.61 14.35 19.64
N THR A 45 -6.11 13.13 19.45
CA THR A 45 -4.77 12.70 19.86
C THR A 45 -3.81 12.86 18.69
N VAL A 46 -2.62 13.39 18.95
CA VAL A 46 -1.55 13.50 17.95
C VAL A 46 -0.47 12.48 18.25
N VAL A 47 -0.14 11.66 17.26
CA VAL A 47 1.01 10.74 17.31
C VAL A 47 2.08 11.31 16.39
N THR A 48 3.20 11.73 16.97
CA THR A 48 4.34 12.29 16.26
C THR A 48 5.49 11.28 16.25
N LEU A 49 6.04 11.06 15.06
CA LEU A 49 7.24 10.25 14.84
C LEU A 49 8.36 11.18 14.40
N LEU A 50 9.51 11.08 15.07
CA LEU A 50 10.72 11.83 14.76
C LEU A 50 11.90 10.87 14.66
N PRO A 51 12.76 10.99 13.64
CA PRO A 51 14.04 10.30 13.66
C PRO A 51 14.91 10.91 14.78
N ILE A 52 15.78 10.10 15.35
CA ILE A 52 16.83 10.58 16.24
C ILE A 52 18.08 10.77 15.38
N ALA A 53 18.63 11.99 15.37
CA ALA A 53 19.75 12.34 14.50
C ALA A 53 20.95 11.41 14.72
N ASP A 54 21.58 11.01 13.61
CA ASP A 54 22.76 10.13 13.56
C ASP A 54 22.55 8.73 14.19
N THR A 55 21.30 8.27 14.30
CA THR A 55 20.97 6.91 14.77
C THR A 55 19.91 6.26 13.88
N ASP A 56 19.68 4.95 14.01
CA ASP A 56 18.59 4.25 13.32
C ASP A 56 17.36 4.14 14.23
N GLU A 57 17.01 5.23 14.94
CA GLU A 57 16.01 5.21 16.00
C GLU A 57 14.87 6.20 15.77
N ILE A 58 13.66 5.81 16.18
CA ILE A 58 12.44 6.60 16.13
C ILE A 58 12.07 7.02 17.56
N LYS A 59 11.89 8.33 17.74
CA LYS A 59 11.20 8.88 18.89
C LYS A 59 9.71 8.99 18.60
N VAL A 60 8.89 8.35 19.45
CA VAL A 60 7.43 8.46 19.41
C VAL A 60 6.97 9.42 20.51
N ILE A 61 6.16 10.41 20.13
CA ILE A 61 5.51 11.35 21.05
C ILE A 61 4.00 11.21 20.87
N ILE A 62 3.27 11.04 21.98
CA ILE A 62 1.81 10.95 21.97
C ILE A 62 1.28 12.10 22.83
N GLU A 63 0.60 13.04 22.19
CA GLU A 63 0.00 14.21 22.86
C GLU A 63 -1.52 13.98 23.03
N GLU A 64 -1.98 14.01 24.28
CA GLU A 64 -3.38 13.70 24.61
C GLU A 64 -4.37 14.80 24.17
N ALA A 65 -5.40 14.34 23.45
CA ALA A 65 -6.79 14.79 23.45
C ALA A 65 -7.10 16.27 23.81
N ILE A 66 -6.84 17.19 22.88
CA ILE A 66 -7.47 18.52 22.93
C ILE A 66 -8.89 18.38 22.37
N LYS A 67 -9.91 18.86 23.10
CA LYS A 67 -11.28 18.98 22.54
C LYS A 67 -11.19 19.80 21.25
N LYS A 68 -11.86 19.34 20.19
CA LYS A 68 -12.00 20.06 18.92
C LYS A 68 -12.70 21.41 19.12
N ASN A 69 -11.98 22.41 19.64
CA ASN A 69 -12.32 23.80 19.37
C ASN A 69 -12.06 24.02 17.88
N ASN A 70 -12.89 24.83 17.23
CA ASN A 70 -12.91 25.11 15.78
C ASN A 70 -11.60 25.66 15.16
N GLN A 71 -10.44 25.49 15.81
CA GLN A 71 -9.14 26.02 15.45
C GLN A 71 -8.07 24.97 15.17
N VAL A 72 -8.34 23.66 15.30
CA VAL A 72 -7.47 22.68 14.64
C VAL A 72 -7.81 22.71 13.16
N SER A 73 -7.39 23.78 12.47
CA SER A 73 -7.21 23.70 11.03
C SER A 73 -6.21 22.57 10.84
N ALA A 74 -6.66 21.43 10.33
CA ALA A 74 -5.77 20.41 9.82
C ALA A 74 -4.80 21.14 8.90
N LYS A 75 -3.57 21.39 9.36
CA LYS A 75 -2.57 22.02 8.50
C LYS A 75 -2.31 20.98 7.43
N SER A 76 -2.82 21.23 6.24
CA SER A 76 -2.64 20.35 5.09
C SER A 76 -1.16 20.33 4.74
N TYR A 77 -0.51 19.18 4.91
CA TYR A 77 0.81 18.90 4.36
C TYR A 77 0.75 17.53 3.69
N ASN A 78 0.94 17.57 2.36
CA ASN A 78 0.12 16.86 1.37
C ASN A 78 0.67 15.50 0.91
N LEU A 79 1.75 14.96 1.51
CA LEU A 79 2.46 13.82 0.91
C LEU A 79 1.85 12.46 1.24
N LEU A 80 1.54 12.21 2.52
CA LEU A 80 0.94 10.92 2.93
C LEU A 80 -0.60 10.91 2.86
N TYR A 81 -1.23 12.07 2.88
CA TYR A 81 -2.70 12.21 2.90
C TYR A 81 -3.36 11.60 1.65
N THR A 82 -2.70 11.63 0.49
CA THR A 82 -3.23 11.03 -0.75
C THR A 82 -3.10 9.51 -0.78
N SER A 83 -2.19 8.94 0.02
CA SER A 83 -1.88 7.50 0.03
C SER A 83 -2.46 6.76 1.25
N LEU A 84 -2.78 7.47 2.35
CA LEU A 84 -3.41 6.88 3.52
C LEU A 84 -4.92 7.08 3.48
N PRO A 85 -5.72 6.02 3.65
CA PRO A 85 -7.15 6.17 3.75
C PRO A 85 -7.48 6.94 5.04
N LEU A 86 -8.33 7.96 4.92
CA LEU A 86 -8.78 8.76 6.06
C LEU A 86 -10.08 8.22 6.60
N TYR A 87 -10.41 8.63 7.82
CA TYR A 87 -11.57 8.20 8.60
C TYR A 87 -11.61 6.69 8.88
N VAL A 88 -10.50 5.98 8.63
CA VAL A 88 -10.28 4.59 9.03
C VAL A 88 -9.82 4.51 10.48
N LYS A 89 -10.18 3.41 11.13
CA LYS A 89 -9.88 3.17 12.54
C LYS A 89 -8.49 2.57 12.69
N LEU A 90 -7.67 3.08 13.59
CA LEU A 90 -6.42 2.42 13.98
C LEU A 90 -6.75 1.15 14.77
N MET A 91 -6.34 -0.01 14.28
CA MET A 91 -6.71 -1.31 14.87
C MET A 91 -5.58 -1.93 15.67
N SER A 92 -4.34 -1.82 15.19
CA SER A 92 -3.15 -2.29 15.91
C SER A 92 -1.92 -1.48 15.55
N VAL A 93 -0.96 -1.48 16.47
CA VAL A 93 0.37 -0.90 16.30
C VAL A 93 1.40 -1.93 16.73
N TRP A 94 2.45 -2.09 15.93
CA TRP A 94 3.66 -2.81 16.34
C TRP A 94 4.80 -1.80 16.41
N VAL A 95 5.51 -1.82 17.54
CA VAL A 95 6.76 -1.10 17.72
C VAL A 95 7.85 -2.14 17.80
N CYS A 96 8.79 -2.09 16.87
CA CYS A 96 9.93 -2.98 16.85
C CYS A 96 11.09 -2.30 17.58
N GLU A 97 11.75 -3.08 18.43
CA GLU A 97 12.94 -2.64 19.16
C GLU A 97 14.14 -3.41 18.62
N ASN A 98 15.24 -2.70 18.41
CA ASN A 98 16.50 -3.30 18.02
C ASN A 98 17.17 -4.02 19.21
N VAL A 99 18.32 -4.65 18.97
CA VAL A 99 19.05 -5.43 19.99
C VAL A 99 19.53 -4.60 21.20
N GLN A 100 19.51 -3.28 21.10
CA GLN A 100 19.89 -2.35 22.16
C GLN A 100 18.68 -1.80 22.94
N GLY A 101 17.46 -2.16 22.51
CA GLY A 101 16.20 -1.73 23.14
C GLY A 101 15.69 -0.37 22.64
N TYR A 102 16.22 0.14 21.53
CA TYR A 102 15.73 1.35 20.89
C TYR A 102 14.70 1.01 19.81
N GLN A 103 13.72 1.89 19.63
CA GLN A 103 12.66 1.73 18.64
C GLN A 103 13.23 2.12 17.27
N ASP A 104 13.22 1.22 16.29
CA ASP A 104 13.75 1.47 14.94
C ASP A 104 12.63 1.49 13.88
N GLN A 105 11.53 0.79 14.16
CA GLN A 105 10.40 0.65 13.25
C GLN A 105 9.05 0.73 13.98
N VAL A 106 8.10 1.45 13.38
CA VAL A 106 6.72 1.55 13.86
C VAL A 106 5.76 1.19 12.72
N ILE A 107 4.86 0.25 12.97
CA ILE A 107 3.94 -0.31 11.99
C ILE A 107 2.51 -0.07 12.44
N PHE A 108 1.69 0.57 11.60
CA PHE A 108 0.27 0.79 11.85
C PHE A 108 -0.58 -0.11 10.95
N ALA A 109 -1.64 -0.68 11.52
CA ALA A 109 -2.73 -1.31 10.78
C ALA A 109 -4.02 -0.53 10.97
N PHE A 110 -4.57 -0.05 9.85
CA PHE A 110 -5.85 0.64 9.81
C PHE A 110 -6.94 -0.29 9.26
N GLU A 111 -8.15 -0.17 9.80
CA GLU A 111 -9.39 -0.91 9.44
C GLU A 111 -9.37 -2.43 9.70
N SER A 112 -8.22 -3.07 9.56
CA SER A 112 -7.99 -4.51 9.73
C SER A 112 -6.78 -4.76 10.63
N LEU A 113 -6.45 -6.04 10.89
CA LEU A 113 -5.23 -6.43 11.61
C LEU A 113 -4.01 -6.60 10.69
N HIS A 114 -4.13 -6.21 9.42
CA HIS A 114 -3.04 -6.30 8.45
C HIS A 114 -2.24 -5.00 8.47
N PRO A 115 -0.89 -5.04 8.47
CA PRO A 115 -0.08 -3.84 8.32
C PRO A 115 -0.54 -3.00 7.13
N THR A 116 -0.69 -1.70 7.34
CA THR A 116 -1.08 -0.73 6.31
C THR A 116 0.10 0.15 5.94
N ILE A 117 0.82 0.63 6.94
CA ILE A 117 1.97 1.51 6.77
C ILE A 117 3.04 1.19 7.80
N THR A 118 4.29 1.29 7.35
CA THR A 118 5.48 1.14 8.17
C THR A 118 6.34 2.39 8.07
N PHE A 119 6.80 2.85 9.22
CA PHE A 119 7.79 3.90 9.39
C PHE A 119 9.07 3.26 9.90
N LEU A 120 10.19 3.56 9.25
CA LEU A 120 11.52 3.04 9.59
C LEU A 120 12.48 4.22 9.72
N ALA A 121 13.26 4.29 10.80
CA ALA A 121 14.38 5.21 10.88
C ALA A 121 15.58 4.64 10.12
N GLU A 122 16.21 5.47 9.30
CA GLU A 122 17.48 5.15 8.64
C GLU A 122 18.37 6.39 8.73
N GLY A 123 19.34 6.37 9.63
CA GLY A 123 20.05 7.57 10.05
C GLY A 123 19.07 8.68 10.47
N SER A 124 19.28 9.89 9.96
CA SER A 124 18.53 11.07 10.42
C SER A 124 17.15 11.26 9.79
N VAL A 125 16.59 10.26 9.09
CA VAL A 125 15.30 10.37 8.39
C VAL A 125 14.35 9.21 8.69
N ILE A 126 13.05 9.47 8.52
CA ILE A 126 12.00 8.45 8.49
C ILE A 126 11.68 8.09 7.04
N LYS A 127 11.80 6.80 6.71
CA LYS A 127 11.30 6.21 5.47
C LYS A 127 9.90 5.63 5.67
N VAL A 128 9.08 5.71 4.62
CA VAL A 128 7.68 5.27 4.65
C VAL A 128 7.42 4.17 3.64
N PHE A 129 6.81 3.08 4.11
CA PHE A 129 6.43 1.94 3.28
C PHE A 129 4.92 1.67 3.41
N MET A 130 4.22 1.65 2.28
CA MET A 130 2.81 1.23 2.22
C MET A 130 2.74 -0.27 1.94
N HIS A 131 1.91 -0.98 2.71
CA HIS A 131 1.69 -2.41 2.55
C HIS A 131 0.51 -2.67 1.65
N GLU A 132 0.72 -3.47 0.60
CA GLU A 132 -0.34 -4.05 -0.20
C GLU A 132 -0.59 -5.50 0.24
N GLN A 133 -1.86 -5.86 0.39
CA GLN A 133 -2.21 -7.24 0.69
C GLN A 133 -1.82 -8.15 -0.48
N VAL A 134 -0.88 -9.07 -0.23
CA VAL A 134 -0.53 -10.11 -1.21
C VAL A 134 -1.66 -11.14 -1.23
N TYR A 135 -2.63 -10.96 -2.12
CA TYR A 135 -3.66 -11.96 -2.35
C TYR A 135 -3.02 -13.19 -3.00
N LYS A 136 -3.42 -14.37 -2.54
CA LYS A 136 -3.17 -15.62 -3.27
C LYS A 136 -3.91 -15.49 -4.60
N LYS A 137 -3.20 -15.14 -5.67
CA LYS A 137 -3.74 -15.22 -7.03
C LYS A 137 -4.11 -16.69 -7.29
N GLU A 138 -5.35 -17.07 -7.03
CA GLU A 138 -5.98 -18.00 -7.97
C GLU A 138 -6.29 -17.16 -9.19
N ASN A 139 -5.41 -17.29 -10.16
CA ASN A 139 -5.43 -16.53 -11.39
C ASN A 139 -6.55 -17.11 -12.27
N GLU A 140 -7.80 -17.15 -11.78
CA GLU A 140 -8.94 -17.71 -12.52
C GLU A 140 -9.12 -16.99 -13.85
N LEU A 141 -8.87 -15.68 -13.90
CA LEU A 141 -8.86 -14.91 -15.14
C LEU A 141 -7.73 -15.36 -16.07
N THR A 142 -6.51 -15.57 -15.57
CA THR A 142 -5.40 -16.04 -16.41
C THR A 142 -5.56 -17.49 -16.82
N LYS A 143 -6.16 -18.34 -15.97
CA LYS A 143 -6.51 -19.72 -16.28
C LYS A 143 -7.60 -19.76 -17.35
N ALA A 144 -8.65 -18.95 -17.22
CA ALA A 144 -9.70 -18.79 -18.22
C ALA A 144 -9.17 -18.22 -19.55
N ILE A 145 -8.22 -17.27 -19.50
CA ILE A 145 -7.56 -16.75 -20.71
C ILE A 145 -6.72 -17.85 -21.39
N ILE A 146 -5.95 -18.62 -20.62
CA ILE A 146 -5.13 -19.73 -21.16
C ILE A 146 -6.04 -20.79 -21.78
N GLU A 147 -7.07 -21.25 -21.07
CA GLU A 147 -8.03 -22.26 -21.55
C GLU A 147 -8.74 -21.78 -22.84
N ALA A 148 -9.25 -20.55 -22.86
CA ALA A 148 -9.90 -19.99 -24.05
C ALA A 148 -8.93 -19.83 -25.24
N THR A 149 -7.65 -19.58 -24.98
CA THR A 149 -6.63 -19.44 -26.04
C THR A 149 -6.26 -20.81 -26.62
N GLU A 150 -6.19 -21.85 -25.78
CA GLU A 150 -5.91 -23.23 -26.22
C GLU A 150 -7.02 -23.80 -27.09
N ASP A 151 -8.28 -23.55 -26.74
CA ASP A 151 -9.44 -23.97 -27.53
C ASP A 151 -9.46 -23.31 -28.93
N LEU A 152 -9.19 -22.00 -28.99
CA LEU A 152 -9.09 -21.25 -30.25
C LEU A 152 -7.97 -21.79 -31.16
N VAL A 153 -6.82 -22.15 -30.59
CA VAL A 153 -5.69 -22.72 -31.35
C VAL A 153 -6.05 -24.10 -31.91
N MET A 154 -6.78 -24.91 -31.15
CA MET A 154 -7.27 -26.23 -31.60
C MET A 154 -8.28 -26.10 -32.74
N GLU A 155 -9.24 -25.17 -32.63
CA GLU A 155 -10.21 -24.90 -33.70
C GLU A 155 -9.53 -24.44 -34.99
N MET A 156 -8.56 -23.52 -34.89
CA MET A 156 -7.79 -23.03 -36.05
C MET A 156 -6.99 -24.15 -36.72
N LYS A 157 -6.38 -25.06 -35.95
CA LYS A 157 -5.66 -26.23 -36.50
C LYS A 157 -6.60 -27.18 -37.24
N ASN A 158 -7.76 -27.48 -36.66
CA ASN A 158 -8.75 -28.36 -37.28
C ASN A 158 -9.33 -27.75 -38.57
N ALA A 159 -9.63 -26.45 -38.56
CA ALA A 159 -10.07 -25.73 -39.75
C ALA A 159 -9.00 -25.73 -40.85
N SER A 160 -7.73 -25.55 -40.48
CA SER A 160 -6.61 -25.63 -41.43
C SER A 160 -6.46 -27.03 -42.04
N MET A 161 -6.58 -28.09 -41.24
CA MET A 161 -6.49 -29.48 -41.74
C MET A 161 -7.60 -29.80 -42.73
N ASN A 162 -8.85 -29.41 -42.42
CA ASN A 162 -10.00 -29.61 -43.30
C ASN A 162 -9.85 -28.87 -44.64
N LEU A 163 -9.24 -27.67 -44.65
CA LEU A 163 -8.99 -26.93 -45.89
C LEU A 163 -7.94 -27.63 -46.78
N THR A 164 -6.90 -28.22 -46.18
CA THR A 164 -5.92 -29.04 -46.92
C THR A 164 -6.54 -30.32 -47.50
N GLU A 165 -7.39 -31.02 -46.75
CA GLU A 165 -8.06 -32.23 -47.26
C GLU A 165 -9.05 -31.94 -48.40
N VAL A 166 -9.71 -30.78 -48.38
CA VAL A 166 -10.61 -30.33 -49.46
C VAL A 166 -9.82 -29.92 -50.72
N ALA A 167 -8.63 -29.35 -50.55
CA ALA A 167 -7.74 -29.00 -51.66
C ALA A 167 -7.14 -30.25 -52.33
N GLU A 168 -6.80 -31.28 -51.56
CA GLU A 168 -6.25 -32.55 -52.09
C GLU A 168 -7.32 -33.42 -52.78
N ASN A 169 -8.60 -33.27 -52.40
CA ASN A 169 -9.71 -34.06 -52.96
C ASN A 169 -10.52 -33.35 -54.07
N SER A 170 -10.14 -32.16 -54.54
CA SER A 170 -10.79 -31.53 -55.70
C SER A 170 -10.34 -32.18 -57.01
N PRO A 171 -11.22 -32.92 -57.72
CA PRO A 171 -10.84 -33.56 -58.97
C PRO A 171 -10.71 -32.51 -60.08
N ASN A 172 -9.57 -32.59 -60.77
CA ASN A 172 -9.24 -31.84 -61.98
C ASN A 172 -10.36 -32.02 -63.03
N GLN A 173 -11.33 -31.09 -63.07
CA GLN A 173 -12.33 -31.01 -64.15
C GLN A 173 -12.10 -29.73 -64.95
N SER A 174 -11.19 -29.81 -65.92
CA SER A 174 -11.19 -28.95 -67.10
C SER A 174 -11.39 -29.81 -68.35
N LYS A 175 -12.64 -30.18 -68.62
CA LYS A 175 -13.08 -30.46 -69.99
C LYS A 175 -13.56 -29.15 -70.59
N ILE A 176 -12.68 -28.49 -71.33
CA ILE A 176 -13.08 -27.46 -72.29
C ILE A 176 -13.59 -28.22 -73.53
N VAL A 177 -14.88 -28.08 -73.82
CA VAL A 177 -15.50 -28.50 -75.08
C VAL A 177 -15.65 -27.24 -75.92
N GLU A 178 -14.99 -27.19 -77.06
CA GLU A 178 -15.43 -26.45 -78.25
C GLU A 178 -16.00 -27.45 -79.26
#